data_AF-A0A914QLF2-F1
#
_entry.id   AF-A0A914QLF2-F1
#
_cell.length_a   1.000
_cell.length_b   1.000
_cell.length_c   1.000
_cell.angle_alpha   90.00
_cell.angle_beta   90.00
_cell.angle_gamma   90.00
#
_symmetry.space_group_name_H-M   'P 1'
#
loop_
_entity.id
_entity.type
_entity.pdbx_description
1 polymer ?
#
loop_
_entity_poly.entity_id
_entity_poly.type
_entity_poly.pdbx_seq_one_letter_code
_entity_poly.pdbx_strand_id
1 'polypeptide(L)'
;MLKDIKNISLQKLCGREQNYLRCDDRPIVFTSIDFDKDEIEYNKCTRTIQFEPSKLCMFPNGRLYHPSHFDEYGLVTSQLADELYIRFKFDSNGDPTHFEWKGETVPLTNESTEI
;
A
#
# COMPACT_ATOMS: atom_id res chain seq x y z
N MET A 1 23.65 -17.85 12.04
CA MET A 1 23.38 -18.06 10.60
C MET A 1 22.27 -17.10 10.22
N LEU A 2 22.65 -15.87 9.82
CA LEU A 2 21.75 -14.78 9.46
C LEU A 2 21.11 -15.14 8.11
N LYS A 3 19.91 -15.70 8.15
CA LYS A 3 19.10 -15.91 6.96
C LYS A 3 18.23 -14.67 6.74
N ASP A 4 18.43 -14.08 5.57
CA ASP A 4 17.46 -13.26 4.84
C ASP A 4 17.20 -11.84 5.37
N ILE A 5 18.23 -11.00 5.28
CA ILE A 5 18.04 -9.56 5.04
C ILE A 5 17.65 -9.42 3.55
N LYS A 6 16.41 -9.79 3.20
CA LYS A 6 15.86 -9.50 1.88
C LYS A 6 15.58 -8.00 1.79
N ASN A 7 16.49 -7.29 1.13
CA ASN A 7 16.28 -6.09 0.32
C ASN A 7 15.27 -5.05 0.85
N ILE A 8 15.64 -4.29 1.88
CA ILE A 8 15.13 -2.91 2.02
C ILE A 8 16.23 -1.99 1.47
N SER A 9 16.26 -1.81 0.15
CA SER A 9 17.16 -0.85 -0.48
C SER A 9 16.57 0.57 -0.42
N LEU A 10 16.52 1.16 0.77
CA LEU A 10 16.36 2.61 0.89
C LEU A 10 17.70 3.28 0.55
N GLN A 11 18.12 3.20 -0.72
CA GLN A 11 19.25 3.94 -1.23
C GLN A 11 18.87 5.43 -1.29
N LYS A 12 19.21 6.18 -0.24
CA LYS A 12 19.50 7.61 -0.38
C LYS A 12 20.91 7.89 0.10
N LEU A 13 21.67 8.53 -0.80
CA LEU A 13 23.07 8.93 -0.71
C LEU A 13 23.27 9.97 0.41
N CYS A 14 23.21 9.57 1.68
CA CYS A 14 23.70 10.38 2.80
C CYS A 14 25.23 10.25 2.94
N GLY A 15 25.95 10.36 1.83
CA GLY A 15 27.40 10.17 1.80
C GLY A 15 27.81 8.74 2.19
N ARG A 16 28.68 8.61 3.21
CA ARG A 16 29.27 7.33 3.64
C ARG A 16 28.44 6.58 4.68
N GLU A 17 27.46 7.23 5.31
CA GLU A 17 26.68 6.61 6.38
C GLU A 17 25.51 5.79 5.79
N GLN A 18 25.36 4.56 6.28
CA GLN A 18 24.26 3.68 5.95
C GLN A 18 23.62 3.19 7.24
N ASN A 19 22.33 3.50 7.40
CA ASN A 19 21.53 3.00 8.50
C ASN A 19 20.56 1.94 7.97
N TYR A 20 20.49 0.82 8.68
CA TYR A 20 19.63 -0.31 8.34
C TYR A 20 18.45 -0.32 9.30
N LEU A 21 17.24 -0.26 8.76
CA LEU A 21 16.00 -0.42 9.51
C LEU A 21 15.39 -1.78 9.19
N ARG A 22 14.99 -2.50 10.23
CA ARG A 22 14.14 -3.69 10.08
C ARG A 22 12.69 -3.27 10.23
N CYS A 23 11.87 -3.60 9.25
CA CYS A 23 10.43 -3.44 9.30
C CYS A 23 9.77 -4.81 9.43
N ASP A 24 8.70 -4.90 10.23
CA ASP A 24 7.96 -6.16 10.38
C ASP A 24 7.01 -6.44 9.20
N ASP A 25 6.56 -5.39 8.50
CA ASP A 25 5.68 -5.51 7.33
C ASP A 25 6.23 -4.72 6.13
N ARG A 26 5.96 -3.40 6.06
CA ARG A 26 6.46 -2.50 5.01
C ARG A 26 6.95 -1.18 5.61
N PRO A 27 8.01 -0.56 5.09
CA PRO A 27 8.53 0.73 5.55
C PRO A 27 7.64 1.93 5.14
N ILE A 28 6.79 1.75 4.13
CA ILE A 28 5.83 2.76 3.68
C ILE A 28 4.45 2.39 4.16
N VAL A 29 3.78 3.35 4.82
CA VAL A 29 2.46 3.17 5.42
C VAL A 29 1.54 4.31 4.98
N PHE A 30 0.47 4.03 4.25
CA PHE A 30 -0.49 5.01 3.77
C PHE A 30 -1.56 5.34 4.81
N THR A 31 -1.78 6.64 5.01
CA THR A 31 -2.49 7.17 6.19
C THR A 31 -3.75 7.94 5.86
N SER A 32 -3.83 8.57 4.69
CA SER A 32 -5.00 9.33 4.24
C SER A 32 -5.01 9.47 2.72
N ILE A 33 -6.18 9.72 2.13
CA ILE A 33 -6.36 9.98 0.70
C ILE A 33 -7.00 11.35 0.50
N ASP A 34 -6.42 12.16 -0.39
CA ASP A 34 -7.04 13.36 -0.95
C ASP A 34 -7.82 12.96 -2.20
N PHE A 35 -9.15 12.85 -2.07
CA PHE A 35 -10.04 12.40 -3.14
C PHE A 35 -10.15 13.40 -4.31
N ASP A 36 -9.89 14.69 -4.06
CA ASP A 36 -9.96 15.71 -5.10
C ASP A 36 -8.72 15.64 -5.99
N LYS A 37 -7.55 15.37 -5.38
CA LYS A 37 -6.27 15.29 -6.09
C LYS A 37 -5.90 13.88 -6.59
N ASP A 38 -6.64 12.85 -6.18
CA ASP A 38 -6.26 11.45 -6.40
C ASP A 38 -4.86 11.16 -5.83
N GLU A 39 -4.59 11.64 -4.62
CA GLU A 39 -3.29 11.50 -3.95
C GLU A 39 -3.44 10.74 -2.62
N ILE A 40 -2.45 9.90 -2.30
CA ILE A 40 -2.39 9.17 -1.03
C ILE A 40 -1.18 9.59 -0.22
N GLU A 41 -1.41 10.00 1.03
CA GLU A 41 -0.39 10.38 2.00
C GLU A 41 0.22 9.15 2.65
N TYR A 42 1.52 9.19 2.92
CA TYR A 42 2.23 8.13 3.64
C TYR A 42 3.05 8.63 4.82
N ASN A 43 3.27 7.73 5.79
CA ASN A 43 4.10 7.89 6.98
C ASN A 43 3.75 9.12 7.83
N LYS A 44 2.48 9.58 7.79
CA LYS A 44 1.98 10.79 8.50
C LYS A 44 2.88 12.00 8.25
N CYS A 45 3.20 12.26 7.00
CA CYS A 45 4.02 13.39 6.59
C CYS A 45 3.36 14.14 5.43
N THR A 46 3.87 15.32 5.07
CA THR A 46 3.28 16.14 3.99
C THR A 46 3.61 15.63 2.58
N ARG A 47 3.96 14.35 2.42
CA ARG A 47 4.31 13.76 1.14
C ARG A 47 3.21 12.83 0.69
N THR A 48 2.92 12.91 -0.60
CA THR A 48 1.91 12.12 -1.27
C THR A 48 2.53 11.40 -2.47
N ILE A 49 1.83 10.37 -2.95
CA ILE A 49 2.02 9.79 -4.28
C ILE A 49 0.67 9.71 -4.98
N GLN A 50 0.67 9.41 -6.27
CA GLN A 50 -0.56 9.19 -7.02
C GLN A 50 -1.30 7.97 -6.44
N PHE A 51 -2.58 8.15 -6.14
CA PHE A 51 -3.48 7.07 -5.78
C PHE A 51 -4.04 6.42 -7.05
N GLU A 52 -3.92 5.10 -7.10
CA GLU A 52 -4.43 4.28 -8.20
C GLU A 52 -5.41 3.23 -7.64
N PRO A 53 -6.72 3.45 -7.75
CA PRO A 53 -7.73 2.60 -7.09
C PRO A 53 -7.69 1.14 -7.55
N SER A 54 -7.43 0.89 -8.84
CA SER A 54 -7.33 -0.47 -9.40
C SER A 54 -6.19 -1.29 -8.82
N LYS A 55 -5.17 -0.64 -8.25
CA LYS A 55 -3.98 -1.30 -7.70
C LYS A 55 -4.06 -1.55 -6.20
N LEU A 56 -5.20 -1.25 -5.56
CA LEU A 56 -5.44 -1.71 -4.20
C LEU A 56 -5.47 -3.24 -4.19
N CYS A 57 -4.72 -3.84 -3.26
CA CYS A 57 -4.65 -5.29 -3.15
C CYS A 57 -4.70 -5.72 -1.69
N MET A 58 -5.52 -6.74 -1.42
CA MET A 58 -5.58 -7.38 -0.10
C MET A 58 -4.70 -8.62 -0.13
N PHE A 59 -3.68 -8.67 0.73
CA PHE A 59 -2.81 -9.85 0.83
C PHE A 59 -3.46 -10.94 1.71
N PRO A 60 -2.98 -12.19 1.67
CA PRO A 60 -3.56 -13.30 2.45
C PRO A 60 -3.59 -13.09 3.97
N ASN A 61 -2.80 -12.14 4.48
CA ASN A 61 -2.83 -11.73 5.89
C ASN A 61 -4.03 -10.83 6.25
N GLY A 62 -4.90 -10.51 5.28
CA GLY A 62 -6.07 -9.65 5.44
C GLY A 62 -5.75 -8.15 5.50
N ARG A 63 -4.50 -7.74 5.26
CA ARG A 63 -4.12 -6.33 5.23
C ARG A 63 -4.23 -5.78 3.80
N LEU A 64 -4.53 -4.49 3.72
CA LEU A 64 -4.67 -3.76 2.47
C LEU A 64 -3.36 -3.06 2.11
N TYR A 65 -2.98 -3.11 0.84
CA TYR A 65 -1.75 -2.53 0.32
C TYR A 65 -2.03 -1.72 -0.95
N HIS A 66 -1.11 -0.81 -1.25
CA HIS A 66 -1.08 0.00 -2.47
C HIS A 66 0.37 0.13 -2.96
N PRO A 67 0.65 0.21 -4.27
CA PRO A 67 2.01 0.36 -4.76
C PRO A 67 2.75 1.56 -4.17
N SER A 68 4.05 1.41 -3.93
CA SER A 68 4.89 2.50 -3.46
C SER A 68 6.06 2.78 -4.43
N HIS A 69 6.65 3.96 -4.32
CA HIS A 69 7.84 4.33 -5.08
C HIS A 69 9.15 3.87 -4.38
N PHE A 70 9.10 3.59 -3.08
CA PHE A 70 10.28 3.24 -2.28
C PHE A 70 10.40 1.75 -1.95
N ASP A 71 9.29 1.03 -2.12
CA ASP A 71 9.13 -0.41 -1.96
C ASP A 71 8.06 -0.85 -2.97
N GLU A 72 7.96 -2.13 -3.32
CA GLU A 72 6.94 -2.58 -4.29
C GLU A 72 5.52 -2.21 -3.83
N TYR A 73 5.27 -2.31 -2.52
CA TYR A 73 3.99 -2.00 -1.89
C TYR A 73 4.18 -1.29 -0.55
N GLY A 74 3.26 -0.37 -0.24
CA GLY A 74 3.07 0.20 1.09
C GLY A 74 1.83 -0.36 1.76
N LEU A 75 1.88 -0.46 3.09
CA LEU A 75 0.75 -0.90 3.92
C LEU A 75 -0.28 0.22 4.05
N VAL A 76 -1.56 -0.05 3.84
CA VAL A 76 -2.64 0.88 4.19
C VAL A 76 -2.98 0.71 5.67
N THR A 77 -3.01 1.81 6.43
CA THR A 77 -3.40 1.75 7.85
C THR A 77 -4.80 1.17 8.03
N SER A 78 -5.05 0.50 9.16
CA SER A 78 -6.38 -0.05 9.47
C SER A 78 -7.48 1.02 9.44
N GLN A 79 -7.20 2.22 9.95
CA GLN A 79 -8.14 3.33 9.89
C GLN A 79 -8.53 3.67 8.45
N LEU A 80 -7.56 3.87 7.56
CA LEU A 80 -7.84 4.17 6.16
C LEU A 80 -8.50 2.96 5.46
N ALA A 81 -8.11 1.73 5.79
CA ALA A 81 -8.75 0.54 5.24
C ALA A 81 -10.23 0.45 5.62
N ASP A 82 -10.60 0.75 6.87
CA ASP A 82 -11.98 0.79 7.33
C ASP A 82 -12.80 1.88 6.61
N GLU A 83 -12.19 3.05 6.38
CA GLU A 83 -12.80 4.14 5.62
C GLU A 83 -13.06 3.75 4.14
N LEU A 84 -12.17 2.95 3.55
CA LEU A 84 -12.27 2.48 2.17
C LEU A 84 -13.17 1.24 2.04
N TYR A 85 -13.38 0.47 3.10
CA TYR A 85 -14.08 -0.83 3.09
C TYR A 85 -15.43 -0.76 2.37
N ILE A 86 -16.22 0.28 2.64
CA ILE A 86 -17.56 0.46 2.05
C ILE A 86 -17.56 0.61 0.53
N ARG A 87 -16.40 0.92 -0.08
CA ARG A 87 -16.25 1.11 -1.53
C ARG A 87 -15.81 -0.18 -2.25
N PHE A 88 -15.44 -1.23 -1.52
CA PHE A 88 -15.08 -2.50 -2.14
C PHE A 88 -16.33 -3.31 -2.53
N LYS A 89 -16.22 -4.04 -3.64
CA LYS A 89 -17.14 -5.11 -4.02
C LYS A 89 -16.42 -6.44 -3.90
N PHE A 90 -17.11 -7.39 -3.28
CA PHE A 90 -16.59 -8.72 -3.03
C PHE A 90 -17.35 -9.74 -3.89
N ASP A 91 -16.66 -10.79 -4.31
CA ASP A 91 -17.30 -11.92 -4.98
C ASP A 91 -17.97 -12.88 -3.99
N SER A 92 -18.43 -14.03 -4.48
CA SER A 92 -19.06 -15.07 -3.64
C SER A 92 -18.11 -15.72 -2.64
N ASN A 93 -16.81 -15.64 -2.86
CA ASN A 93 -15.78 -16.21 -1.96
C ASN A 93 -15.35 -15.21 -0.89
N GLY A 94 -15.76 -13.94 -1.02
CA GLY A 94 -15.37 -12.85 -0.12
C GLY A 94 -14.09 -12.14 -0.55
N ASP A 95 -13.62 -12.37 -1.78
CA ASP A 95 -12.42 -11.72 -2.32
C ASP A 95 -12.78 -10.37 -2.96
N PRO A 96 -12.00 -9.30 -2.72
CA PRO A 96 -12.25 -8.00 -3.33
C PRO A 96 -11.96 -8.05 -4.83
N THR A 97 -12.95 -7.68 -5.65
CA THR A 97 -12.84 -7.73 -7.12
C THR A 97 -12.92 -6.35 -7.77
N HIS A 98 -13.66 -5.43 -7.16
CA HIS A 98 -13.82 -4.07 -7.69
C HIS A 98 -13.78 -3.05 -6.56
N PHE A 99 -13.49 -1.81 -6.93
CA PHE A 99 -13.46 -0.67 -6.05
C PHE A 99 -14.26 0.49 -6.67
N GLU A 100 -15.16 1.08 -5.90
CA GLU A 100 -15.90 2.26 -6.30
C GLU A 100 -15.04 3.52 -6.14
N TRP A 101 -14.74 4.17 -7.27
CA TRP A 101 -13.95 5.39 -7.31
C TRP A 101 -14.65 6.46 -8.14
N LYS A 102 -14.91 7.63 -7.54
CA LYS A 102 -15.56 8.77 -8.21
C LYS A 102 -16.84 8.43 -8.99
N GLY A 103 -17.61 7.47 -8.48
CA GLY A 103 -18.87 7.01 -9.10
C GLY A 103 -18.69 5.93 -10.18
N GLU A 104 -17.46 5.54 -10.49
CA GLU A 104 -17.14 4.44 -11.40
C GLU A 104 -16.76 3.19 -10.63
N THR A 105 -17.12 2.02 -11.18
CA THR A 105 -16.70 0.72 -10.64
C THR A 105 -15.42 0.29 -11.37
N VAL A 106 -14.30 0.31 -10.66
CA VAL A 106 -12.98 -0.01 -11.21
C VAL A 106 -12.61 -1.44 -10.83
N PRO A 107 -12.22 -2.31 -11.78
CA PRO A 107 -11.74 -3.65 -11.47
C PRO A 107 -10.37 -3.59 -10.78
N LEU A 108 -10.18 -4.41 -9.75
CA LEU A 108 -8.91 -4.56 -9.06
C LEU A 108 -7.99 -5.49 -9.85
N THR A 109 -6.71 -5.13 -9.95
CA THR A 109 -5.71 -5.97 -10.63
C THR A 109 -5.34 -7.19 -9.78
N ASN A 110 -5.49 -7.10 -8.45
CA ASN A 110 -5.17 -8.16 -7.50
C ASN A 110 -3.76 -8.76 -7.73
N GLU A 111 -2.79 -7.90 -8.05
CA GLU A 111 -1.39 -8.29 -8.18
C GLU A 111 -0.84 -8.65 -6.80
N SER A 112 -0.99 -9.92 -6.41
CA SER A 112 -0.42 -10.47 -5.18
C SER A 112 1.03 -10.85 -5.42
N THR A 113 1.98 -10.12 -4.84
CA THR A 113 3.33 -10.67 -4.63
C THR A 113 3.28 -11.59 -3.40
N GLU A 114 3.68 -12.84 -3.58
CA GLU A 114 3.91 -13.76 -2.46
C GLU A 114 4.86 -13.09 -1.44
N ILE A 115 4.48 -13.05 -0.17
CA ILE A 115 5.35 -12.59 0.94
C ILE A 115 6.25 -13.74 1.38
#